data_AF-A0A8T3RFS1-F1
#
_entry.id   AF-A0A8T3RFS1-F1
#
_cell.length_a   1.000
_cell.length_b   1.000
_cell.length_c   1.000
_cell.angle_alpha   90.00
_cell.angle_beta   90.00
_cell.angle_gamma   90.00
#
_symmetry.space_group_name_H-M   'P 1'
#
loop_
_entity.id
_entity.type
_entity.pdbx_description
1 polymer ?
#
loop_
_entity_poly.entity_id
_entity_poly.type
_entity_poly.pdbx_seq_one_letter_code
_entity_poly.pdbx_strand_id
1 'polypeptide(L)'
;MNRAIDARAAQHAPLELRLAQEKLEHAKSSLNEEDYEAARRQAEQARADARLAEAKARSQSASQHGEEVEQTIETLERESDRNTPKPTTTTVPVIN
;
A
#
# COMPACT_ATOMS: atom_id res chain seq x y z
N MET A 1 15.68 -8.20 -6.11
CA MET A 1 14.56 -7.52 -5.46
C MET A 1 15.02 -6.13 -5.02
N ASN A 2 14.13 -5.15 -5.05
CA ASN A 2 14.46 -3.76 -4.73
C ASN A 2 14.15 -3.55 -3.24
N ARG A 3 15.11 -3.13 -2.40
CA ARG A 3 14.95 -3.07 -0.92
C ARG A 3 13.67 -2.36 -0.46
N ALA A 4 13.24 -1.31 -1.18
CA ALA A 4 12.03 -0.58 -0.86
C ALA A 4 10.74 -1.39 -1.11
N ILE A 5 10.74 -2.23 -2.15
CA ILE A 5 9.62 -3.14 -2.46
C ILE A 5 9.54 -4.23 -1.39
N ASP A 6 10.68 -4.79 -0.97
CA ASP A 6 10.73 -5.80 0.08
C ASP A 6 10.25 -5.25 1.42
N ALA A 7 10.63 -4.02 1.76
CA ALA A 7 10.17 -3.36 2.99
C ALA A 7 8.65 -3.13 3.00
N ARG A 8 8.07 -2.64 1.90
CA ARG A 8 6.61 -2.45 1.80
C ARG A 8 5.86 -3.77 1.78
N ALA A 9 6.39 -4.77 1.09
CA ALA A 9 5.79 -6.10 1.09
C ALA A 9 5.90 -6.76 2.47
N ALA A 10 6.96 -6.53 3.24
CA ALA A 10 7.05 -7.00 4.62
C ALA A 10 6.03 -6.31 5.55
N GLN A 11 5.67 -5.06 5.26
CA GLN A 11 4.65 -4.31 6.02
C GLN A 11 3.22 -4.75 5.68
N HIS A 12 2.92 -5.03 4.42
CA HIS A 12 1.55 -5.22 3.94
C HIS A 12 1.21 -6.67 3.55
N ALA A 13 2.21 -7.51 3.29
CA ALA A 13 2.06 -8.91 2.90
C ALA A 13 3.16 -9.81 3.50
N PRO A 14 3.35 -9.80 4.84
CA PRO A 14 4.45 -10.51 5.50
C PRO A 14 4.38 -12.03 5.30
N LEU A 15 3.17 -12.59 5.24
CA LEU A 15 2.97 -14.03 5.08
C LEU A 15 3.45 -14.50 3.69
N GLU A 16 3.01 -13.85 2.63
CA GLU A 16 3.39 -14.19 1.26
C GLU A 16 4.90 -14.03 1.04
N LEU A 17 5.50 -12.98 1.60
CA LEU A 17 6.93 -12.75 1.52
C LEU A 17 7.72 -13.85 2.25
N ARG A 18 7.25 -14.27 3.42
CA ARG A 18 7.85 -15.38 4.17
C ARG A 18 7.74 -16.69 3.41
N LEU A 19 6.57 -17.01 2.85
CA LEU A 19 6.38 -18.20 2.02
C LEU A 19 7.29 -18.20 0.79
N ALA A 20 7.45 -17.04 0.14
CA ALA A 20 8.37 -16.89 -0.97
C ALA A 20 9.82 -17.17 -0.56
N GLN A 21 10.25 -16.66 0.59
CA GLN A 21 11.60 -16.89 1.13
C GLN A 21 11.82 -18.36 1.49
N GLU A 22 10.88 -18.97 2.23
CA GLU A 22 10.97 -20.38 2.64
C GLU A 22 11.05 -21.31 1.42
N LYS A 23 10.20 -21.11 0.41
CA LYS A 23 10.22 -21.89 -0.83
C LYS A 23 11.48 -21.66 -1.65
N LEU A 24 12.04 -20.44 -1.64
CA LEU A 24 13.30 -20.17 -2.31
C LEU A 24 14.48 -20.88 -1.62
N GLU A 25 14.49 -20.93 -0.29
CA GLU A 25 15.49 -21.70 0.45
C GLU A 25 15.36 -23.20 0.20
N HIS A 26 14.13 -23.73 0.16
CA HIS A 26 13.92 -25.12 -0.23
C HIS A 26 14.40 -25.38 -1.66
N ALA A 27 14.11 -24.47 -2.61
CA ALA A 27 14.56 -24.61 -3.99
C ALA A 27 16.10 -24.67 -4.08
N LYS A 28 16.80 -23.87 -3.27
CA LYS A 28 18.27 -23.92 -3.16
C LYS A 28 18.75 -25.26 -2.58
N SER A 29 18.07 -25.81 -1.58
CA SER A 29 18.40 -27.16 -1.05
C SER A 29 18.23 -28.22 -2.14
N SER A 30 17.12 -28.22 -2.86
CA SER A 30 16.88 -29.17 -3.95
C SER A 30 17.89 -29.02 -5.10
N LEU A 31 18.37 -27.81 -5.40
CA LEU A 31 19.48 -27.62 -6.34
C LEU A 31 20.78 -28.27 -5.85
N ASN A 32 21.09 -28.15 -4.56
CA ASN A 32 22.29 -28.77 -3.97
C ASN A 32 22.18 -30.30 -3.94
N GLU A 33 20.96 -30.82 -3.87
CA GLU A 33 20.63 -32.26 -3.94
C GLU A 33 20.49 -32.76 -5.39
N GLU A 34 20.73 -31.91 -6.39
CA GLU A 34 20.57 -32.20 -7.83
C GLU A 34 19.13 -32.57 -8.24
N ASP A 35 18.12 -32.31 -7.39
CA ASP A 35 16.70 -32.40 -7.72
C ASP A 35 16.23 -31.12 -8.42
N TYR A 36 16.61 -31.00 -9.69
CA TYR A 36 16.29 -29.84 -10.52
C TYR A 36 14.78 -29.66 -10.77
N GLU A 37 14.02 -30.75 -10.78
CA GLU A 37 12.57 -30.74 -10.96
C GLU A 37 11.89 -30.11 -9.74
N ALA A 38 12.23 -30.56 -8.52
CA ALA A 38 11.70 -29.98 -7.29
C ALA A 38 12.16 -28.52 -7.13
N ALA A 39 13.43 -28.24 -7.39
CA ALA A 39 13.98 -26.89 -7.35
C ALA A 39 13.22 -25.93 -8.27
N ARG A 40 12.97 -26.33 -9.53
CA ARG A 40 12.22 -25.51 -10.48
C ARG A 40 10.82 -25.21 -9.98
N ARG A 41 10.08 -26.22 -9.52
CA ARG A 41 8.72 -26.05 -9.01
C ARG A 41 8.68 -25.13 -7.79
N GLN A 42 9.59 -25.32 -6.83
CA GLN A 42 9.65 -24.48 -5.63
C GLN A 42 10.04 -23.04 -5.96
N ALA A 43 10.99 -22.82 -6.88
CA ALA A 43 11.36 -21.48 -7.34
C ALA A 43 10.22 -20.76 -8.06
N GLU A 44 9.43 -21.48 -8.87
CA GLU A 44 8.23 -20.94 -9.52
C GLU A 44 7.17 -20.53 -8.50
N GLN A 45 6.92 -21.38 -7.50
CA GLN A 45 6.01 -21.05 -6.40
C GLN A 45 6.50 -19.86 -5.57
N ALA A 46 7.80 -19.82 -5.24
CA ALA A 46 8.41 -18.69 -4.54
C ALA A 46 8.24 -17.38 -5.32
N ARG A 47 8.41 -17.42 -6.64
CA ARG A 47 8.21 -16.27 -7.51
C ARG A 47 6.74 -15.84 -7.57
N ALA A 48 5.80 -16.77 -7.56
CA ALA A 48 4.37 -16.47 -7.51
C ALA A 48 3.99 -15.79 -6.19
N ASP A 49 4.46 -16.32 -5.05
CA ASP A 49 4.22 -15.74 -3.73
C ASP A 49 4.83 -14.34 -3.61
N ALA A 50 6.06 -14.15 -4.10
CA ALA A 50 6.71 -12.84 -4.11
C ALA A 50 5.93 -11.80 -4.93
N ARG A 51 5.39 -12.20 -6.09
CA ARG A 51 4.53 -11.34 -6.91
C ARG A 51 3.22 -11.01 -6.22
N LEU A 52 2.64 -11.96 -5.51
CA LEU A 52 1.44 -11.73 -4.71
C LEU A 52 1.72 -10.73 -3.58
N ALA A 53 2.85 -10.88 -2.88
CA ALA A 53 3.28 -9.96 -1.84
C ALA A 53 3.48 -8.53 -2.40
N GLU A 54 4.16 -8.41 -3.54
CA GLU A 54 4.38 -7.14 -4.22
C GLU A 54 3.07 -6.48 -4.65
N ALA A 55 2.13 -7.25 -5.22
CA ALA A 55 0.83 -6.74 -5.66
C ALA A 55 -0.01 -6.26 -4.47
N LYS A 56 -0.06 -7.03 -3.38
CA LYS A 56 -0.73 -6.63 -2.14
C LYS A 56 -0.16 -5.35 -1.56
N ALA A 57 1.18 -5.26 -1.49
CA ALA A 57 1.85 -4.06 -0.98
C ALA A 57 1.55 -2.81 -1.81
N ARG A 58 1.55 -2.94 -3.14
CA ARG A 58 1.19 -1.84 -4.05
C ARG A 58 -0.26 -1.43 -3.88
N SER A 59 -1.18 -2.38 -3.76
CA SER A 59 -2.61 -2.10 -3.55
C SER A 59 -2.86 -1.36 -2.24
N GLN A 60 -2.25 -1.81 -1.15
CA GLN A 60 -2.40 -1.18 0.16
C GLN A 60 -1.84 0.25 0.15
N SER A 61 -0.64 0.44 -0.41
CA SER A 61 -0.02 1.76 -0.53
C SER A 61 -0.85 2.72 -1.39
N ALA A 62 -1.42 2.24 -2.50
CA ALA A 62 -2.30 3.06 -3.33
C ALA A 62 -3.60 3.45 -2.61
N SER A 63 -4.17 2.54 -1.82
CA SER A 63 -5.38 2.81 -1.03
C SER A 63 -5.10 3.86 0.05
N GLN A 64 -4.00 3.72 0.79
CA GLN A 64 -3.57 4.69 1.80
C GLN A 64 -3.33 6.08 1.22
N HIS A 65 -2.66 6.17 0.06
CA HIS A 65 -2.47 7.45 -0.61
C HIS A 65 -3.78 8.06 -1.12
N GLY A 66 -4.75 7.23 -1.52
CA GLY A 66 -6.09 7.69 -1.87
C GLY A 66 -6.82 8.32 -0.68
N GLU A 67 -6.82 7.62 0.46
CA GLU A 67 -7.40 8.10 1.72
C GLU A 67 -6.74 9.42 2.20
N GLU A 68 -5.42 9.51 2.11
CA GLU A 68 -4.66 10.74 2.45
C GLU A 68 -5.08 11.94 1.58
N VAL A 69 -5.26 11.71 0.28
CA VAL A 69 -5.70 12.75 -0.66
C VAL A 69 -7.13 13.19 -0.36
N GLU A 70 -8.05 12.25 -0.12
CA GLU A 70 -9.44 12.55 0.22
C GLU A 70 -9.53 13.37 1.52
N GLN A 71 -8.81 12.96 2.56
CA GLN A 71 -8.76 13.68 3.84
C GLN A 71 -8.14 15.08 3.71
N THR A 72 -7.18 15.24 2.80
CA THR A 72 -6.60 16.55 2.48
C THR A 72 -7.63 17.45 1.82
N ILE A 73 -8.39 16.93 0.84
CA ILE A 73 -9.46 17.68 0.16
C ILE A 73 -10.52 18.14 1.16
N GLU A 74 -11.03 17.23 2.00
CA GLU A 74 -12.03 17.59 3.01
C GLU A 74 -11.53 18.67 3.97
N THR A 75 -10.25 18.63 4.32
CA THR A 75 -9.63 19.63 5.21
C THR A 75 -9.58 21.00 4.54
N LEU A 76 -9.19 21.04 3.26
CA LEU A 76 -9.17 22.27 2.47
C LEU A 76 -10.57 22.85 2.27
N GLU A 77 -11.58 22.01 2.06
CA GLU A 77 -12.99 22.44 1.96
C GLU A 77 -13.48 23.04 3.28
N ARG A 78 -13.22 22.36 4.41
CA ARG A 78 -13.56 22.86 5.75
C ARG A 78 -12.88 24.20 6.08
N GLU A 79 -11.62 24.36 5.68
CA GLU A 79 -10.88 25.61 5.86
C GLU A 79 -11.45 26.72 4.97
N SER A 80 -11.82 26.41 3.73
CA SER A 80 -12.45 27.35 2.81
C SER A 80 -13.78 27.85 3.34
N ASP A 81 -14.65 26.96 3.81
CA ASP A 81 -15.94 27.32 4.41
C ASP A 81 -15.80 28.23 5.62
N ARG A 82 -14.82 27.95 6.50
CA ARG A 82 -14.51 28.78 7.68
C ARG A 82 -14.02 30.18 7.32
N ASN A 83 -13.34 30.33 6.18
CA ASN A 83 -12.77 31.60 5.73
C ASN A 83 -13.73 32.42 4.85
N THR A 84 -14.94 31.91 4.57
CA THR A 84 -16.00 32.75 3.99
C THR A 84 -16.61 33.65 5.06
N PRO A 85 -16.50 34.99 4.96
CA PRO A 85 -17.20 35.87 5.88
C PRO A 85 -18.71 35.67 5.71
N LYS A 86 -19.38 35.16 6.75
CA LYS A 86 -20.86 35.15 6.81
C LYS A 86 -21.36 36.57 6.55
N PRO A 87 -22.32 36.81 5.64
CA PRO A 87 -22.92 38.13 5.50
C PRO A 87 -23.60 38.48 6.83
N THR A 88 -23.05 39.45 7.54
CA THR A 88 -23.70 40.07 8.70
C THR A 88 -24.90 40.85 8.19
N THR A 89 -26.06 40.20 8.12
CA THR A 89 -27.34 40.90 8.00
C THR A 89 -27.64 41.60 9.32
N THR A 90 -27.06 42.79 9.51
CA THR A 90 -27.50 43.72 10.55
C THR A 90 -28.12 44.93 9.85
N THR A 91 -29.44 44.79 9.65
CA THR A 91 -30.48 45.81 9.58
C THR A 91 -30.01 47.24 9.89
N VAL A 92 -30.03 48.09 8.87
CA VAL A 92 -29.96 49.55 9.05
C VAL A 92 -31.32 50.00 9.62
N PRO A 93 -31.41 50.67 10.77
CA PRO A 93 -32.69 51.21 11.23
C PRO A 93 -33.05 52.40 10.33
N VAL A 94 -34.24 52.33 9.72
CA VAL A 94 -34.90 53.49 9.11
C VAL A 94 -35.17 54.49 10.23
N ILE A 95 -34.50 55.63 10.20
CA ILE A 95 -34.84 56.79 11.03
C ILE A 95 -35.78 57.68 10.20
N ASN A 96 -36.93 57.95 10.81
CA ASN A 96 -38.07 58.73 10.34
C ASN A 96 -37.72 60.21 10.10
#